data_AF-A0A1Z5LF34-F1
#
_entry.id   AF-A0A1Z5LF34-F1
#
_cell.length_a   1.000
_cell.length_b   1.000
_cell.length_c   1.000
_cell.angle_alpha   90.00
_cell.angle_beta   90.00
_cell.angle_gamma   90.00
#
_symmetry.space_group_name_H-M   'P 1'
#
loop_
_entity.id
_entity.type
_entity.pdbx_description
1 polymer ?
#
loop_
_entity_poly.entity_id
_entity_poly.type
_entity_poly.pdbx_seq_one_letter_code
_entity_poly.pdbx_strand_id
1 'polypeptide(L)'
;MRYEVPADGFISRKDIEDMRKQVQNILRARSKEELLKLNLKKGFGSTRQFLEVVERRQQVLDVIEKWEAWINKTSGESAHIYVENFADCEAPPLNFVYLKDYRPGPGVTINNDPPLGCSCTNCYEQKNDCCAEGFGVRYAYNQNGTLLRTFGSAIYECNKRCMCGPDCNNRVVQKGRQVPLVIFRTANGRGWGVRTLQRIKKGTFVMEYLGEIITNEEAEWQDQERHVCDGVSWRDHHE
;
A
#
# COMPACT_ATOMS: atom_id res chain seq x y z
N MET A 1 -23.36 19.48 5.70
CA MET A 1 -22.52 19.55 4.48
C MET A 1 -22.63 18.18 3.85
N ARG A 2 -23.64 17.97 3.00
CA ARG A 2 -23.73 16.72 2.22
C ARG A 2 -22.97 16.98 0.94
N TYR A 3 -21.67 16.69 0.97
CA TYR A 3 -21.00 16.41 -0.28
C TYR A 3 -21.39 14.97 -0.62
N GLU A 4 -22.28 14.82 -1.59
CA GLU A 4 -22.61 13.51 -2.12
C GLU A 4 -21.44 13.08 -2.99
N VAL A 5 -20.71 12.08 -2.51
CA VAL A 5 -19.65 11.45 -3.29
C VAL A 5 -20.31 10.83 -4.51
N PRO A 6 -19.89 11.18 -5.74
CA PRO A 6 -20.43 10.59 -6.94
C PRO A 6 -20.38 9.06 -6.86
N ALA A 7 -21.36 8.37 -7.46
CA ALA A 7 -21.47 6.91 -7.38
C ALA A 7 -20.23 6.17 -7.93
N ASP A 8 -19.47 6.80 -8.83
CA ASP A 8 -18.21 6.30 -9.38
C ASP A 8 -16.98 6.57 -8.47
N GLY A 9 -17.19 7.27 -7.35
CA GLY A 9 -16.15 7.67 -6.40
C GLY A 9 -15.16 8.70 -6.96
N PHE A 10 -15.38 9.25 -8.15
CA PHE A 10 -14.50 10.24 -8.76
C PHE A 10 -14.83 11.64 -8.25
N ILE A 11 -13.93 12.18 -7.44
CA ILE A 11 -13.98 13.58 -7.00
C ILE A 11 -13.03 14.35 -7.92
N SER A 12 -13.54 15.36 -8.63
CA SER A 12 -12.70 16.13 -9.55
C SER A 12 -11.60 16.88 -8.81
N ARG A 13 -10.47 17.12 -9.47
CA ARG A 13 -9.36 17.89 -8.90
C ARG A 13 -9.81 19.28 -8.41
N LYS A 14 -10.77 19.87 -9.13
CA LYS A 14 -11.38 21.16 -8.78
C LYS A 14 -12.18 21.07 -7.48
N ASP A 15 -12.97 20.02 -7.30
CA ASP A 15 -13.75 19.82 -6.07
C ASP A 15 -12.84 19.58 -4.86
N ILE A 16 -11.73 18.84 -5.05
CA ILE A 16 -10.70 18.68 -4.01
C ILE A 16 -10.08 20.04 -3.64
N GLU A 17 -9.75 20.88 -4.62
CA GLU A 17 -9.20 22.22 -4.40
C GLU A 17 -10.19 23.16 -3.70
N ASP A 18 -11.46 23.11 -4.06
CA ASP A 18 -12.52 23.91 -3.44
C ASP A 18 -12.80 23.47 -1.99
N MET A 19 -12.82 22.15 -1.72
CA MET A 19 -12.89 21.62 -0.36
C MET A 19 -11.70 22.08 0.48
N ARG A 20 -10.47 22.00 -0.06
CA ARG A 20 -9.26 22.46 0.63
C ARG A 20 -9.31 23.95 0.95
N LYS A 21 -9.76 24.80 0.01
CA LYS A 21 -9.93 26.25 0.25
C LYS A 21 -10.93 26.53 1.36
N GLN A 22 -12.07 25.83 1.37
CA GLN A 22 -13.07 26.01 2.42
C GLN A 22 -12.54 25.59 3.80
N VAL A 23 -11.87 24.45 3.90
CA VAL A 23 -11.22 24.00 5.14
C VAL A 23 -10.14 24.99 5.59
N GLN A 24 -9.32 25.52 4.68
CA GLN A 24 -8.33 26.55 5.02
C GLN A 24 -8.96 27.85 5.51
N ASN A 25 -10.07 28.29 4.92
CA ASN A 25 -10.80 29.48 5.37
C ASN A 25 -11.39 29.28 6.77
N ILE A 26 -11.88 28.06 7.04
CA ILE A 26 -12.36 27.65 8.36
C ILE A 26 -11.23 27.66 9.39
N LEU A 27 -10.07 27.06 9.08
CA LEU A 27 -8.90 26.99 9.97
C LEU A 27 -8.27 28.37 10.24
N ARG A 28 -8.43 29.33 9.33
CA ARG A 28 -7.91 30.69 9.46
C ARG A 28 -8.79 31.63 10.28
N ALA A 29 -10.05 31.25 10.55
CA ALA A 29 -10.95 32.06 11.37
C ALA A 29 -10.42 32.15 12.81
N ARG A 30 -10.21 33.37 13.31
CA ARG A 30 -9.66 33.66 14.64
C ARG A 30 -10.70 34.24 15.60
N SER A 31 -11.90 34.57 15.12
CA SER A 31 -12.99 35.05 15.97
C SER A 31 -14.30 34.28 15.78
N LYS A 32 -15.16 34.36 16.80
CA LYS A 32 -16.49 33.79 16.79
C LYS A 32 -17.38 34.43 15.70
N GLU A 33 -17.20 35.72 15.39
CA GLU A 33 -17.90 36.37 14.27
C GLU A 33 -17.48 35.83 12.90
N GLU A 34 -16.19 35.51 12.71
CA GLU A 34 -15.70 34.94 11.45
C GLU A 34 -16.27 33.54 11.21
N LEU A 35 -16.34 32.71 12.27
CA LEU A 35 -16.98 31.40 12.21
C LEU A 35 -18.50 31.48 11.93
N LEU A 36 -19.18 32.50 12.46
CA LEU A 36 -20.61 32.73 12.21
C LEU A 36 -20.90 33.08 10.74
N LYS A 37 -19.98 33.79 10.06
CA LYS A 37 -20.09 34.12 8.63
C LYS A 37 -19.95 32.89 7.70
N LEU A 38 -19.36 31.80 8.20
CA LEU A 38 -19.13 30.58 7.43
C LEU A 38 -20.37 29.66 7.33
N ASN A 39 -21.52 30.09 7.87
CA ASN A 39 -22.81 29.37 7.80
C ASN A 39 -22.74 27.89 8.24
N LEU A 40 -21.91 27.63 9.26
CA LEU A 40 -21.53 26.29 9.75
C LEU A 40 -22.72 25.43 10.22
N LYS A 41 -23.87 26.04 10.57
CA LYS A 41 -25.10 25.33 10.95
C LYS A 41 -25.64 24.44 9.84
N LYS A 42 -25.54 24.87 8.57
CA LYS A 42 -25.93 24.07 7.38
C LYS A 42 -24.97 22.87 7.17
N GLY A 43 -23.81 22.91 7.82
CA GLY A 43 -22.73 21.95 7.78
C GLY A 43 -22.80 20.87 8.86
N PHE A 44 -22.75 21.35 10.10
CA PHE A 44 -22.40 20.58 11.30
C PHE A 44 -23.48 20.62 12.39
N GLY A 45 -24.63 21.25 12.14
CA GLY A 45 -25.72 21.41 13.12
C GLY A 45 -25.46 22.53 14.14
N SER A 46 -24.27 22.60 14.73
CA SER A 46 -23.89 23.63 15.71
C SER A 46 -22.39 23.99 15.65
N THR A 47 -22.04 25.15 16.22
CA THR A 47 -20.63 25.56 16.40
C THR A 47 -19.87 24.58 17.31
N ARG A 48 -20.53 23.99 18.31
CA ARG A 48 -19.92 22.99 19.19
C ARG A 48 -19.52 21.73 18.42
N GLN A 49 -20.43 21.17 17.63
CA GLN A 49 -20.15 20.00 16.78
C GLN A 49 -19.04 20.28 15.77
N PHE A 50 -19.01 21.50 15.23
CA PHE A 50 -17.90 21.92 14.37
C PHE A 50 -16.55 21.93 15.12
N LEU A 51 -16.47 22.50 16.33
CA LEU A 51 -15.25 22.51 17.14
C LEU A 51 -14.80 21.09 17.53
N GLU A 52 -15.74 20.20 17.87
CA GLU A 52 -15.46 18.78 18.17
C GLU A 52 -14.82 18.07 16.95
N VAL A 53 -15.29 18.36 15.73
CA VAL A 53 -14.68 17.82 14.51
C VAL A 53 -13.27 18.39 14.28
N VAL A 54 -13.06 19.69 14.53
CA VAL A 54 -11.73 20.32 14.40
C VAL A 54 -10.73 19.71 15.38
N GLU A 55 -11.14 19.51 16.64
CA GLU A 55 -10.28 18.91 17.66
C GLU A 55 -9.91 17.47 17.30
N ARG A 56 -10.89 16.64 16.92
CA ARG A 56 -10.65 15.27 16.46
C ARG A 56 -9.75 15.24 15.23
N ARG A 57 -9.93 16.19 14.31
CA ARG A 57 -9.11 16.30 13.11
C ARG A 57 -7.65 16.62 13.43
N GLN A 58 -7.39 17.52 14.39
CA GLN A 58 -6.03 17.83 14.83
C GLN A 58 -5.35 16.60 15.42
N GLN A 59 -6.04 15.86 16.29
CA GLN A 59 -5.52 14.62 16.88
C GLN A 59 -5.17 13.58 15.79
N VAL A 60 -6.04 13.41 14.79
CA VAL A 60 -5.80 12.47 13.68
C VAL A 60 -4.59 12.89 12.83
N LEU A 61 -4.40 14.19 12.57
CA LEU A 61 -3.24 14.68 11.82
C LEU A 61 -1.94 14.37 12.56
N ASP A 62 -1.90 14.59 13.88
CA ASP A 62 -0.73 14.27 14.71
C ASP A 62 -0.42 12.76 14.70
N VAL A 63 -1.45 11.90 14.69
CA VAL A 63 -1.29 10.45 14.60
C VAL A 63 -0.79 10.03 13.20
N ILE A 64 -1.33 10.63 12.13
CA ILE A 64 -0.91 10.37 10.75
C ILE A 64 0.57 10.70 10.57
N GLU A 65 1.03 11.86 11.05
CA GLU A 65 2.44 12.27 10.96
C GLU A 65 3.37 11.26 11.67
N LYS A 66 3.01 10.85 12.89
CA LYS A 66 3.77 9.84 13.65
C LYS A 66 3.79 8.49 12.94
N TRP A 67 2.66 8.08 12.37
CA TRP A 67 2.56 6.80 11.67
C TRP A 67 3.32 6.80 10.35
N GLU A 68 3.30 7.90 9.59
CA GLU A 68 4.12 8.09 8.40
C GLU A 68 5.62 7.98 8.74
N ALA A 69 6.06 8.69 9.78
CA ALA A 69 7.46 8.62 10.23
C ALA A 69 7.84 7.20 10.67
N TRP A 70 6.96 6.52 11.42
CA TRP A 70 7.19 5.15 11.85
C TRP A 70 7.24 4.17 10.67
N ILE A 71 6.36 4.27 9.68
CA ILE A 71 6.37 3.40 8.50
C ILE A 71 7.66 3.58 7.70
N ASN A 72 8.08 4.81 7.42
CA ASN A 72 9.29 5.05 6.61
C ASN A 72 10.56 4.64 7.35
N LYS A 73 10.61 4.87 8.67
CA LYS A 73 11.70 4.35 9.51
C LYS A 73 11.71 2.82 9.51
N THR A 74 10.53 2.20 9.60
CA THR A 74 10.41 0.75 9.65
C THR A 74 10.78 0.15 8.31
N SER A 75 10.27 0.63 7.18
CA SER A 75 10.60 0.11 5.84
C SER A 75 12.11 0.13 5.59
N GLY A 76 12.76 1.27 5.84
CA GLY A 76 14.18 1.48 5.52
C GLY A 76 14.46 1.58 4.01
N GLU A 77 13.42 1.69 3.19
CA GLU A 77 13.55 1.89 1.75
C GLU A 77 13.75 3.36 1.41
N SER A 78 14.44 3.64 0.30
CA SER A 78 14.64 5.01 -0.20
C SER A 78 13.35 5.63 -0.75
N ALA A 79 12.43 4.81 -1.27
CA ALA A 79 11.16 5.28 -1.80
C ALA A 79 10.16 5.57 -0.66
N HIS A 80 9.87 6.86 -0.47
CA HIS A 80 9.02 7.34 0.62
C HIS A 80 7.57 6.85 0.52
N ILE A 81 6.96 6.59 1.68
CA ILE A 81 5.53 6.36 1.87
C ILE A 81 4.92 7.60 2.49
N TYR A 82 4.04 8.26 1.77
CA TYR A 82 3.21 9.33 2.33
C TYR A 82 1.94 8.75 2.93
N VAL A 83 1.39 9.44 3.94
CA VAL A 83 0.10 9.11 4.53
C VAL A 83 -0.78 10.34 4.50
N GLU A 84 -1.98 10.20 3.93
CA GLU A 84 -2.95 11.29 3.89
C GLU A 84 -4.35 10.79 4.25
N ASN A 85 -5.10 11.61 4.98
CA ASN A 85 -6.53 11.42 5.12
C ASN A 85 -7.19 12.75 4.82
N PHE A 86 -7.94 12.88 3.73
CA PHE A 86 -8.75 14.08 3.45
C PHE A 86 -10.26 13.79 3.47
N ALA A 87 -10.64 12.54 3.77
CA ALA A 87 -12.02 12.10 3.68
C ALA A 87 -12.76 12.20 5.02
N ASP A 88 -12.11 11.83 6.13
CA ASP A 88 -12.74 11.73 7.44
C ASP A 88 -11.74 11.96 8.60
N CYS A 89 -12.16 11.59 9.81
CA CYS A 89 -11.33 11.62 11.03
C CYS A 89 -11.02 10.18 11.52
N GLU A 90 -10.85 9.25 10.58
CA GLU A 90 -10.34 7.91 10.87
C GLU A 90 -8.81 7.96 11.03
N ALA A 91 -8.30 7.41 12.11
CA ALA A 91 -6.87 7.23 12.31
C ALA A 91 -6.35 6.03 11.50
N PRO A 92 -5.03 5.96 11.23
CA PRO A 92 -4.40 4.74 10.75
C PRO A 92 -4.71 3.53 11.65
N PRO A 93 -4.73 2.30 11.09
CA PRO A 93 -5.04 1.09 11.84
C PRO A 93 -4.08 0.88 13.01
N LEU A 94 -4.63 0.70 14.22
CA LEU A 94 -3.86 0.56 15.47
C LEU A 94 -3.05 -0.75 15.54
N ASN A 95 -3.57 -1.84 14.97
CA ASN A 95 -2.96 -3.18 15.03
C ASN A 95 -2.17 -3.52 13.76
N PHE A 96 -1.64 -2.51 13.07
CA PHE A 96 -0.88 -2.72 11.85
C PHE A 96 0.60 -2.98 12.15
N VAL A 97 1.12 -4.08 11.60
CA VAL A 97 2.54 -4.44 11.66
C VAL A 97 3.12 -4.35 10.25
N TYR A 98 4.15 -3.52 10.09
CA TYR A 98 4.87 -3.41 8.82
C TYR A 98 5.86 -4.57 8.70
N LEU A 99 5.70 -5.40 7.68
CA LEU A 99 6.59 -6.53 7.39
C LEU A 99 7.61 -6.15 6.31
N LYS A 100 8.85 -6.62 6.48
CA LYS A 100 9.92 -6.48 5.48
C LYS A 100 10.13 -7.73 4.64
N ASP A 101 9.67 -8.86 5.15
CA ASP A 101 9.74 -10.17 4.55
C ASP A 101 8.55 -10.99 5.05
N TYR A 102 8.30 -12.13 4.43
CA TYR A 102 7.27 -13.06 4.86
C TYR A 102 7.50 -13.53 6.30
N ARG A 103 6.41 -13.62 7.05
CA ARG A 103 6.44 -14.19 8.40
C ARG A 103 5.98 -15.65 8.32
N PRO A 104 6.82 -16.65 8.63
CA PRO A 104 6.36 -18.03 8.68
C PRO A 104 5.39 -18.21 9.86
N GLY A 105 4.22 -18.78 9.58
CA GLY A 105 3.25 -19.22 10.58
C GLY A 105 3.65 -20.57 11.21
N PRO A 106 2.83 -21.09 12.15
CA PRO A 106 3.07 -22.38 12.79
C PRO A 106 3.24 -23.52 11.77
N GLY A 107 4.30 -24.32 11.92
CA GLY A 107 4.58 -25.46 11.05
C GLY A 107 5.17 -25.12 9.67
N VAL A 108 5.31 -23.84 9.31
CA VAL A 108 5.90 -23.41 8.03
C VAL A 108 7.39 -23.14 8.19
N THR A 109 8.21 -23.71 7.31
CA THR A 109 9.65 -23.41 7.22
C THR A 109 9.99 -22.84 5.84
N ILE A 110 10.51 -21.62 5.81
CA ILE A 110 10.96 -20.96 4.58
C ILE A 110 12.44 -21.30 4.36
N ASN A 111 12.75 -22.04 3.29
CA ASN A 111 14.13 -22.34 2.93
C ASN A 111 14.77 -21.14 2.19
N ASN A 112 15.67 -20.45 2.88
CA ASN A 112 16.39 -19.29 2.36
C ASN A 112 17.73 -19.65 1.68
N ASP A 113 18.00 -20.93 1.44
CA ASP A 113 19.19 -21.37 0.73
C ASP A 113 18.87 -21.74 -0.73
N PRO A 114 19.20 -20.88 -1.70
CA PRO A 114 18.94 -21.14 -3.10
C PRO A 114 19.73 -22.36 -3.58
N PRO A 115 19.16 -23.26 -4.38
CA PRO A 115 19.87 -24.47 -4.81
C PRO A 115 20.98 -24.17 -5.84
N LEU A 116 20.81 -23.14 -6.67
CA LEU A 116 21.67 -22.83 -7.82
C LEU A 116 22.03 -21.34 -7.87
N GLY A 117 23.18 -21.03 -8.47
CA GLY A 117 23.60 -19.69 -8.80
C GLY A 117 24.36 -19.67 -10.14
N CYS A 118 24.41 -18.52 -10.81
CA CYS A 118 25.13 -18.38 -12.07
C CYS A 118 26.56 -17.87 -11.89
N SER A 119 27.41 -18.17 -12.87
CA SER A 119 28.80 -17.68 -12.96
C SER A 119 28.97 -16.57 -14.01
N CYS A 120 27.87 -15.93 -14.43
CA CYS A 120 27.90 -14.91 -15.47
C CYS A 120 28.68 -13.66 -15.03
N THR A 121 29.53 -13.16 -15.92
CA THR A 121 30.16 -11.83 -15.77
C THR A 121 29.19 -10.69 -16.09
N ASN A 122 28.27 -10.91 -17.04
CA ASN A 122 27.18 -10.00 -17.39
C ASN A 122 25.90 -10.79 -17.60
N CYS A 123 25.01 -10.78 -16.62
CA CYS A 123 23.76 -11.55 -16.64
C CYS A 123 22.75 -11.07 -17.69
N TYR A 124 22.89 -9.85 -18.21
CA TYR A 124 22.01 -9.33 -19.26
C TYR A 124 22.50 -9.71 -20.65
N GLU A 125 23.79 -9.86 -20.88
CA GLU A 125 24.31 -10.36 -22.16
C GLU A 125 24.22 -11.89 -22.22
N GLN A 126 24.45 -12.57 -21.09
CA GLN A 126 24.41 -14.03 -20.95
C GLN A 126 23.04 -14.53 -20.47
N LYS A 127 21.94 -13.97 -20.99
CA LYS A 127 20.58 -14.28 -20.49
C LYS A 127 20.21 -15.76 -20.60
N ASN A 128 20.68 -16.41 -21.66
CA ASN A 128 20.39 -17.80 -21.97
C ASN A 128 21.23 -18.78 -21.12
N ASP A 129 22.22 -18.29 -20.37
CA ASP A 129 23.05 -19.10 -19.46
C ASP A 129 22.88 -18.65 -18.00
N CYS A 130 21.95 -17.74 -17.75
CA CYS A 130 21.71 -17.15 -16.43
C CYS A 130 20.71 -18.00 -15.62
N CYS A 131 20.44 -17.59 -14.37
CA CYS A 131 19.64 -18.34 -13.41
C CYS A 131 18.28 -18.79 -13.95
N ALA A 132 17.62 -17.97 -14.78
CA ALA A 132 16.33 -18.30 -15.37
C ALA A 132 16.39 -19.59 -16.21
N GLU A 133 17.45 -19.77 -17.01
CA GLU A 133 17.61 -20.96 -17.86
C GLU A 133 17.75 -22.24 -17.04
N GLY A 134 18.46 -22.18 -15.91
CA GLY A 134 18.63 -23.33 -15.02
C GLY A 134 17.32 -23.93 -14.49
N PHE A 135 16.21 -23.18 -14.57
CA PHE A 135 14.86 -23.62 -14.21
C PHE A 135 13.93 -23.76 -15.42
N GLY A 136 14.48 -23.76 -16.65
CA GLY A 136 13.72 -23.91 -17.89
C GLY A 136 12.80 -22.72 -18.18
N VAL A 137 13.11 -21.53 -17.65
CA VAL A 137 12.30 -20.32 -17.89
C VAL A 137 13.12 -19.20 -18.51
N ARG A 138 12.43 -18.35 -19.29
CA ARG A 138 13.08 -17.20 -19.94
C ARG A 138 13.40 -16.09 -18.93
N TYR A 139 14.52 -15.41 -19.20
CA TYR A 139 14.94 -14.20 -18.50
C TYR A 139 13.82 -13.15 -18.41
N ALA A 140 13.63 -12.57 -17.22
CA ALA A 140 12.42 -11.79 -16.92
C ALA A 140 12.52 -10.30 -17.30
N TYR A 141 13.71 -9.69 -17.26
CA TYR A 141 13.86 -8.23 -17.27
C TYR A 141 14.61 -7.68 -18.49
N ASN A 142 14.36 -6.42 -18.85
CA ASN A 142 15.23 -5.68 -19.75
C ASN A 142 16.38 -4.97 -18.99
N GLN A 143 17.23 -4.20 -19.68
CA GLN A 143 18.34 -3.46 -19.05
C GLN A 143 17.86 -2.47 -17.98
N ASN A 144 16.64 -1.96 -18.11
CA ASN A 144 16.03 -1.01 -17.19
C ASN A 144 15.31 -1.66 -16.01
N GLY A 145 15.38 -3.00 -15.86
CA GLY A 145 14.69 -3.73 -14.80
C GLY A 145 13.17 -3.82 -14.98
N THR A 146 12.63 -3.53 -16.17
CA THR A 146 11.20 -3.72 -16.43
C THR A 146 10.92 -5.12 -16.97
N LEU A 147 9.82 -5.70 -16.53
CA LEU A 147 9.37 -7.03 -16.93
C LEU A 147 9.10 -7.10 -18.44
N LEU A 148 9.68 -8.11 -19.10
CA LEU A 148 9.51 -8.42 -20.52
C LEU A 148 8.38 -9.43 -20.78
N ARG A 149 7.95 -10.15 -19.75
CA ARG A 149 7.04 -11.30 -19.86
C ARG A 149 5.59 -10.94 -19.55
N THR A 150 4.66 -11.72 -20.10
CA THR A 150 3.24 -11.71 -19.73
C THR A 150 3.00 -12.55 -18.48
N PHE A 151 1.79 -12.45 -17.90
CA PHE A 151 1.36 -13.19 -16.71
C PHE A 151 1.54 -14.72 -16.84
N GLY A 152 1.69 -15.40 -15.71
CA GLY A 152 1.64 -16.87 -15.63
C GLY A 152 3.00 -17.59 -15.64
N SER A 153 4.11 -16.87 -15.48
CA SER A 153 5.44 -17.49 -15.43
C SER A 153 6.24 -17.08 -14.21
N ALA A 154 6.90 -18.05 -13.56
CA ALA A 154 7.82 -17.79 -12.48
C ALA A 154 9.04 -16.96 -12.93
N ILE A 155 9.54 -16.14 -12.01
CA ILE A 155 10.75 -15.34 -12.18
C ILE A 155 11.80 -15.85 -11.20
N TYR A 156 12.98 -16.19 -11.72
CA TYR A 156 14.13 -16.60 -10.92
C TYR A 156 15.21 -15.53 -11.00
N GLU A 157 15.31 -14.73 -9.95
CA GLU A 157 16.36 -13.72 -9.81
C GLU A 157 17.70 -14.35 -9.46
N CYS A 158 18.78 -13.62 -9.77
CA CYS A 158 20.09 -13.95 -9.22
C CYS A 158 20.08 -13.81 -7.70
N ASN A 159 20.86 -14.65 -7.02
CA ASN A 159 20.79 -14.82 -5.58
C ASN A 159 22.20 -14.85 -4.95
N LYS A 160 22.30 -15.20 -3.66
CA LYS A 160 23.56 -15.21 -2.89
C LYS A 160 24.61 -16.22 -3.38
N ARG A 161 24.23 -17.23 -4.17
CA ARG A 161 25.15 -18.21 -4.78
C ARG A 161 25.66 -17.78 -6.16
N CYS A 162 25.20 -16.64 -6.69
CA CYS A 162 25.64 -16.13 -7.98
C CYS A 162 26.93 -15.30 -7.83
N MET A 163 27.80 -15.34 -8.82
CA MET A 163 29.02 -14.51 -8.88
C MET A 163 28.73 -13.03 -9.19
N CYS A 164 27.53 -12.73 -9.70
CA CYS A 164 27.14 -11.37 -10.08
C CYS A 164 26.78 -10.49 -8.87
N GLY A 165 27.19 -9.23 -8.92
CA GLY A 165 26.99 -8.25 -7.87
C GLY A 165 25.55 -7.74 -7.70
N PRO A 166 25.33 -6.80 -6.76
CA PRO A 166 24.01 -6.23 -6.44
C PRO A 166 23.39 -5.45 -7.62
N ASP A 167 24.21 -4.87 -8.49
CA ASP A 167 23.75 -4.09 -9.65
C ASP A 167 23.29 -4.95 -10.84
N CYS A 168 23.35 -6.28 -10.72
CA CYS A 168 22.90 -7.21 -11.74
C CYS A 168 21.46 -6.89 -12.23
N ASN A 169 21.23 -6.92 -13.54
CA ASN A 169 19.91 -6.67 -14.15
C ASN A 169 18.88 -7.78 -13.82
N ASN A 170 19.33 -8.94 -13.34
CA ASN A 170 18.45 -10.02 -12.84
C ASN A 170 18.24 -9.94 -11.31
N ARG A 171 18.37 -8.75 -10.73
CA ARG A 171 18.04 -8.43 -9.34
C ARG A 171 17.17 -7.16 -9.36
N VAL A 172 15.86 -7.31 -9.28
CA VAL A 172 14.88 -6.20 -9.36
C VAL A 172 14.00 -6.19 -8.12
N VAL A 173 13.30 -7.29 -7.83
CA VAL A 173 12.41 -7.41 -6.67
C VAL A 173 13.21 -7.27 -5.37
N GLN A 174 14.34 -7.99 -5.28
CA GLN A 174 15.21 -7.95 -4.10
C GLN A 174 15.88 -6.59 -3.83
N LYS A 175 15.79 -5.62 -4.76
CA LYS A 175 16.26 -4.25 -4.53
C LYS A 175 15.25 -3.42 -3.73
N GLY A 176 14.11 -4.00 -3.37
CA GLY A 176 13.02 -3.30 -2.70
C GLY A 176 12.33 -2.30 -3.62
N ARG A 177 11.27 -1.69 -3.11
CA ARG A 177 10.46 -0.76 -3.89
C ARG A 177 11.23 0.53 -4.18
N GLN A 178 11.11 0.96 -5.43
CA GLN A 178 11.67 2.22 -5.95
C GLN A 178 10.60 3.28 -6.25
N VAL A 179 9.32 2.92 -6.11
CA VAL A 179 8.18 3.78 -6.43
C VAL A 179 7.65 4.41 -5.15
N PRO A 180 7.63 5.76 -5.01
CA PRO A 180 6.95 6.40 -3.89
C PRO A 180 5.44 6.14 -3.93
N LEU A 181 4.89 5.84 -2.76
CA LEU A 181 3.47 5.51 -2.59
C LEU A 181 2.80 6.45 -1.59
N VAL A 182 1.49 6.56 -1.69
CA VAL A 182 0.63 7.31 -0.78
C VAL A 182 -0.42 6.37 -0.25
N ILE A 183 -0.40 6.12 1.06
CA ILE A 183 -1.51 5.50 1.78
C ILE A 183 -2.54 6.60 2.03
N PHE A 184 -3.73 6.44 1.46
CA PHE A 184 -4.76 7.49 1.50
C PHE A 184 -6.12 6.96 1.95
N ARG A 185 -6.86 7.78 2.68
CA ARG A 185 -8.27 7.48 2.99
C ARG A 185 -9.15 7.77 1.78
N THR A 186 -9.90 6.75 1.33
CA THR A 186 -10.84 6.90 0.21
C THR A 186 -12.10 7.66 0.65
N ALA A 187 -12.62 8.53 -0.21
CA ALA A 187 -13.83 9.29 0.09
C ALA A 187 -15.12 8.47 -0.08
N ASN A 188 -15.07 7.34 -0.80
CA ASN A 188 -16.24 6.55 -1.14
C ASN A 188 -16.50 5.37 -0.19
N GLY A 189 -15.97 5.44 1.04
CA GLY A 189 -16.24 4.44 2.08
C GLY A 189 -15.49 3.11 1.94
N ARG A 190 -14.57 2.96 0.97
CA ARG A 190 -13.74 1.74 0.81
C ARG A 190 -12.55 1.67 1.78
N GLY A 191 -12.48 2.57 2.75
CA GLY A 191 -11.43 2.59 3.75
C GLY A 191 -10.11 3.17 3.23
N TRP A 192 -9.00 2.58 3.66
CA TRP A 192 -7.64 2.98 3.25
C TRP A 192 -7.25 2.34 1.92
N GLY A 193 -6.61 3.11 1.05
CA GLY A 193 -6.10 2.66 -0.24
C GLY A 193 -4.65 3.10 -0.45
N VAL A 194 -4.05 2.61 -1.53
CA VAL A 194 -2.69 2.98 -1.94
C VAL A 194 -2.73 3.57 -3.34
N ARG A 195 -2.06 4.71 -3.54
CA ARG A 195 -1.87 5.34 -4.85
C ARG A 195 -0.43 5.77 -5.03
N THR A 196 -0.06 6.16 -6.24
CA THR A 196 1.25 6.78 -6.53
C THR A 196 1.07 8.21 -7.02
N LEU A 197 2.11 9.03 -6.87
CA LEU A 197 2.17 10.41 -7.39
C LEU A 197 2.82 10.48 -8.78
N GLN A 198 3.41 9.39 -9.25
CA GLN A 198 4.18 9.36 -10.50
C GLN A 198 3.60 8.36 -11.49
N ARG A 199 3.83 8.59 -12.78
CA ARG A 199 3.51 7.61 -13.81
C ARG A 199 4.44 6.39 -13.65
N ILE A 200 3.85 5.20 -13.58
CA ILE A 200 4.59 3.94 -13.53
C ILE A 200 4.60 3.34 -14.94
N LYS A 201 5.80 3.07 -15.47
CA LYS A 201 5.92 2.40 -16.77
C LYS A 201 5.42 0.95 -16.65
N LYS A 202 4.75 0.43 -17.69
CA LYS A 202 4.33 -0.97 -17.73
C LYS A 202 5.52 -1.90 -17.46
N GLY A 203 5.31 -2.91 -16.60
CA GLY A 203 6.34 -3.88 -16.22
C GLY A 203 7.31 -3.40 -15.13
N THR A 204 7.12 -2.20 -14.57
CA THR A 204 7.90 -1.75 -13.41
C THR A 204 7.47 -2.50 -12.16
N PHE A 205 8.42 -3.02 -11.40
CA PHE A 205 8.16 -3.58 -10.08
C PHE A 205 7.69 -2.46 -9.13
N VAL A 206 6.59 -2.71 -8.41
CA VAL A 206 5.99 -1.73 -7.50
C VAL A 206 6.30 -2.10 -6.06
N MET A 207 5.83 -3.25 -5.58
CA MET A 207 6.08 -3.75 -4.22
C MET A 207 5.72 -5.24 -4.13
N GLU A 208 6.14 -5.87 -3.04
CA GLU A 208 5.75 -7.24 -2.68
C GLU A 208 4.45 -7.27 -1.89
N TYR A 209 3.71 -8.36 -2.03
CA TYR A 209 2.60 -8.69 -1.14
C TYR A 209 3.16 -9.52 0.02
N LEU A 210 3.41 -8.86 1.14
CA LEU A 210 3.97 -9.49 2.33
C LEU A 210 2.87 -9.80 3.35
N GLY A 211 3.04 -10.93 4.03
CA GLY A 211 2.08 -11.41 5.01
C GLY A 211 2.63 -12.60 5.79
N GLU A 212 1.77 -13.17 6.60
CA GLU A 212 2.04 -14.46 7.23
C GLU A 212 1.82 -15.58 6.21
N ILE A 213 2.78 -16.51 6.12
CA ILE A 213 2.63 -17.74 5.34
C ILE A 213 2.09 -18.80 6.28
N ILE A 214 0.85 -19.21 6.05
CA ILE A 214 0.15 -20.27 6.78
C ILE A 214 -0.12 -21.46 5.86
N THR A 215 -0.46 -22.61 6.44
CA THR A 215 -0.89 -23.76 5.66
C THR A 215 -2.32 -23.58 5.16
N ASN A 216 -2.74 -24.39 4.18
CA ASN A 216 -4.11 -24.33 3.68
C ASN A 216 -5.11 -24.68 4.78
N GLU A 217 -4.79 -25.64 5.64
CA GLU A 217 -5.65 -26.05 6.75
C GLU A 217 -5.86 -24.92 7.76
N GLU A 218 -4.80 -24.18 8.09
CA GLU A 218 -4.88 -23.00 8.96
C GLU A 218 -5.69 -21.86 8.31
N ALA A 219 -5.53 -21.66 7.00
CA ALA A 219 -6.31 -20.64 6.28
C ALA A 219 -7.82 -20.95 6.30
N GLU A 220 -8.20 -22.20 6.06
CA GLU A 220 -9.59 -22.66 6.13
C GLU A 220 -10.17 -22.54 7.54
N TRP A 221 -9.39 -22.89 8.56
CA TRP A 221 -9.81 -22.77 9.96
C TRP A 221 -10.06 -21.30 10.35
N GLN A 222 -9.14 -20.39 10.00
CA GLN A 222 -9.31 -18.96 10.27
C GLN A 222 -10.50 -18.34 9.52
N ASP A 223 -10.76 -18.78 8.29
CA ASP A 223 -11.91 -18.29 7.53
C ASP A 223 -13.21 -18.69 8.23
N GLN A 224 -13.32 -19.97 8.65
CA GLN A 224 -14.47 -20.46 9.42
C GLN A 224 -14.66 -19.68 10.73
N GLU A 225 -13.61 -19.41 11.50
CA GLU A 225 -13.73 -18.61 12.73
C GLU A 225 -14.21 -17.18 12.45
N ARG A 226 -13.73 -16.52 11.38
CA ARG A 226 -14.18 -15.17 11.00
C ARG A 226 -15.67 -15.17 10.65
N HIS A 227 -16.13 -16.14 9.87
CA HIS A 227 -17.56 -16.28 9.52
C HIS A 227 -18.44 -16.56 10.75
N VAL A 228 -17.92 -17.26 11.75
CA VAL A 228 -18.61 -17.50 13.04
C VAL A 228 -18.67 -16.22 13.88
N CYS A 229 -17.62 -15.39 13.88
CA CYS A 229 -17.56 -14.14 14.63
C CYS A 229 -18.42 -13.02 14.03
N ASP A 230 -18.59 -13.01 12.71
CA ASP A 230 -19.38 -11.99 12.00
C ASP A 230 -20.89 -12.31 11.94
N GLY A 231 -21.33 -13.44 12.50
CA GLY A 231 -22.76 -13.78 12.63
C GLY A 231 -23.48 -14.05 11.30
N VAL A 232 -22.74 -14.29 10.21
CA VAL A 232 -23.33 -14.60 8.89
C VAL A 232 -22.99 -16.03 8.51
N SER A 233 -23.87 -16.96 8.86
CA SER A 233 -23.88 -18.33 8.33
C SER A 233 -24.23 -18.29 6.84
N TRP A 234 -23.23 -18.35 5.96
CA TRP A 234 -23.46 -18.69 4.56
C TRP A 234 -23.67 -20.20 4.44
N ARG A 235 -24.89 -20.62 4.09
CA ARG A 235 -25.11 -21.97 3.56
C ARG A 235 -24.75 -21.93 2.09
N ASP A 236 -23.69 -22.64 1.71
CA ASP A 236 -23.42 -22.95 0.31
C ASP A 236 -24.59 -23.76 -0.25
N HIS A 237 -25.41 -23.12 -1.07
CA HIS A 237 -26.27 -23.82 -2.01
C HIS A 237 -25.49 -23.98 -3.31
N HIS A 238 -24.83 -25.14 -3.44
CA HIS A 238 -24.39 -25.65 -4.73
C HIS A 238 -25.61 -26.25 -5.46
N GLU A 239 -26.00 -25.61 -6.56
CA GLU A 239 -26.57 -26.25 -7.77
C GLU A 239 -25.82 -25.73 -8.99
#